data_AF-A0A496LDD3-F1
#
_entry.id   AF-A0A496LDD3-F1
#
_cell.length_a   1.000
_cell.length_b   1.000
_cell.length_c   1.000
_cell.angle_alpha   90.00
_cell.angle_beta   90.00
_cell.angle_gamma   90.00
#
_symmetry.space_group_name_H-M   'P 1'
#
loop_
_entity.id
_entity.type
_entity.pdbx_description
1 polymer ?
#
loop_
_entity_poly.entity_id
_entity_poly.type
_entity_poly.pdbx_seq_one_letter_code
_entity_poly.pdbx_strand_id
1 'polypeptide(L)' 'DGDLRRALMREDFDLNDAAIKYATLKPKELNDKEMLAIDALALIERHKIQLLAVVENGVPVGVLHIHDLANLGL' A
#
# COMPACT_ATOMS: atom_id res chain seq x y z
N ASP A 1 5.62 5.63 -1.48
CA ASP A 1 6.63 6.54 -0.87
C ASP A 1 6.75 6.39 0.66
N GLY A 2 5.69 5.98 1.38
CA GLY A 2 5.67 5.93 2.84
C GLY A 2 6.80 5.16 3.53
N ASP A 3 7.17 3.98 3.04
CA ASP A 3 8.33 3.22 3.57
C ASP A 3 9.63 4.00 3.40
N LEU A 4 9.88 4.54 2.21
CA LEU A 4 11.08 5.34 1.92
C LEU A 4 11.13 6.61 2.80
N ARG A 5 10.00 7.33 2.93
CA ARG A 5 9.91 8.51 3.81
C ARG A 5 10.27 8.17 5.26
N ARG A 6 9.76 7.03 5.78
CA ARG A 6 10.11 6.55 7.13
C ARG A 6 11.57 6.12 7.22
N ALA A 7 12.09 5.45 6.19
CA ALA A 7 13.48 5.00 6.13
C ALA A 7 14.44 6.18 6.26
N LEU A 8 14.23 7.24 5.47
CA LEU A 8 15.04 8.46 5.47
C LEU A 8 15.02 9.22 6.82
N MET A 9 14.05 8.95 7.69
CA MET A 9 13.96 9.53 9.03
C MET A 9 14.69 8.70 10.10
N ARG A 10 15.18 7.51 9.76
CA ARG A 10 15.93 6.66 10.69
C ARG A 10 17.39 7.09 10.74
N GLU A 11 17.98 7.08 11.93
CA GLU A 11 19.40 7.37 12.12
C GLU A 11 20.32 6.32 11.47
N ASP A 12 19.83 5.07 11.34
CA ASP A 12 20.57 3.94 10.77
C ASP A 12 20.28 3.71 9.26
N PHE A 13 19.76 4.72 8.57
CA PHE A 13 19.48 4.63 7.14
C PHE A 13 20.78 4.52 6.32
N ASP A 14 20.85 3.48 5.49
CA ASP A 14 21.86 3.30 4.45
C ASP A 14 21.17 3.04 3.11
N LEU A 15 21.59 3.78 2.07
CA LEU A 15 21.11 3.62 0.70
C LEU A 15 21.46 2.24 0.12
N ASN A 16 22.53 1.62 0.61
CA ASN A 16 23.01 0.33 0.12
C ASN A 16 22.31 -0.87 0.77
N ASP A 17 21.50 -0.63 1.82
CA ASP A 17 20.72 -1.69 2.43
C ASP A 17 19.63 -2.22 1.50
N ALA A 18 19.30 -3.50 1.66
CA ALA A 18 18.18 -4.10 0.96
C ALA A 18 16.87 -3.40 1.33
N ALA A 19 16.05 -3.07 0.32
CA ALA A 19 14.77 -2.38 0.52
C ALA A 19 13.84 -3.06 1.54
N ILE A 20 13.91 -4.39 1.64
CA ILE A 20 13.14 -5.18 2.60
C ILE A 20 13.43 -4.81 4.07
N LYS A 21 14.62 -4.27 4.38
CA LYS A 21 14.97 -3.76 5.72
C LYS A 21 14.03 -2.64 6.16
N TYR A 22 13.58 -1.83 5.21
CA TYR A 22 12.72 -0.66 5.47
C TYR A 22 11.27 -0.85 5.04
N ALA A 23 10.97 -1.92 4.31
CA ALA A 23 9.65 -2.20 3.78
C ALA A 23 8.67 -2.62 4.89
N THR A 24 7.39 -2.30 4.68
CA THR A 24 6.30 -2.87 5.48
C THR A 24 6.13 -4.35 5.13
N LEU A 25 6.56 -5.25 6.03
CA LEU A 25 6.55 -6.71 5.78
C LEU A 25 5.15 -7.35 5.73
N LYS A 26 4.14 -6.66 6.27
CA LYS A 26 2.74 -7.09 6.28
C LYS A 26 1.87 -5.92 5.81
N PRO A 27 1.90 -5.60 4.50
CA PRO A 27 1.06 -4.54 3.97
C PRO A 27 -0.42 -4.89 4.17
N LYS A 28 -1.29 -3.90 4.03
CA LYS A 28 -2.72 -4.18 3.94
C LYS A 28 -3.01 -4.75 2.56
N GLU A 29 -3.75 -5.85 2.57
CA GLU A 29 -4.09 -6.63 1.39
C GLU A 29 -5.61 -6.68 1.25
N LEU A 30 -6.07 -6.64 0.01
CA LEU A 30 -7.42 -6.91 -0.42
C LEU A 30 -7.42 -8.26 -1.14
N ASN A 31 -8.20 -9.20 -0.62
CA ASN A 31 -8.34 -10.55 -1.17
C ASN A 31 -9.69 -10.78 -1.87
N ASP A 32 -10.43 -9.71 -2.12
CA ASP A 32 -11.72 -9.73 -2.80
C ASP A 32 -11.66 -8.83 -4.04
N LYS A 33 -11.57 -9.46 -5.20
CA LYS A 33 -11.49 -8.77 -6.50
C LYS A 33 -12.82 -8.15 -6.94
N GLU A 34 -13.93 -8.57 -6.35
CA GLU A 34 -15.27 -8.08 -6.68
C GLU A 34 -15.66 -6.88 -5.78
N MET A 35 -14.79 -6.51 -4.82
CA MET A 35 -15.00 -5.36 -3.96
C MET A 35 -15.17 -4.08 -4.78
N LEU A 36 -16.19 -3.28 -4.43
CA LEU A 36 -16.42 -2.00 -5.07
C LEU A 36 -15.28 -1.02 -4.74
N ALA A 37 -14.94 -0.18 -5.71
CA ALA A 37 -13.91 0.83 -5.57
C ALA A 37 -14.16 1.80 -4.39
N ILE A 38 -15.42 2.10 -4.07
CA ILE A 38 -15.79 2.95 -2.93
C ILE A 38 -15.50 2.29 -1.58
N ASP A 39 -15.68 0.98 -1.48
CA ASP A 39 -15.38 0.22 -0.26
C ASP A 39 -13.86 0.09 -0.08
N ALA A 40 -13.13 -0.10 -1.18
CA ALA A 40 -11.67 -0.07 -1.19
C ALA A 40 -11.14 1.31 -0.74
N LEU A 41 -11.75 2.42 -1.18
CA LEU A 41 -11.41 3.76 -0.72
C LEU A 41 -11.62 3.91 0.79
N ALA A 42 -12.78 3.47 1.31
CA ALA A 42 -13.06 3.49 2.75
C ALA A 42 -12.03 2.70 3.56
N LEU A 43 -11.55 1.55 3.05
CA LEU A 43 -10.46 0.79 3.68
C LEU A 43 -9.13 1.55 3.69
N ILE A 44 -8.78 2.19 2.58
CA ILE A 44 -7.57 3.00 2.43
C ILE A 44 -7.58 4.15 3.45
N GLU A 45 -8.68 4.89 3.54
CA GLU A 45 -8.87 6.00 4.47
C GLU A 45 -8.82 5.54 5.93
N ARG A 46 -9.57 4.47 6.26
CA ARG A 46 -9.60 3.90 7.61
C ARG A 46 -8.22 3.51 8.11
N HIS A 47 -7.40 2.92 7.25
CA HIS A 47 -6.06 2.48 7.60
C HIS A 47 -4.99 3.57 7.42
N LYS A 48 -5.36 4.75 6.90
CA LYS A 48 -4.45 5.86 6.60
C LYS A 48 -3.26 5.42 5.74
N ILE A 49 -3.54 4.56 4.76
CA ILE A 49 -2.57 4.08 3.77
C ILE A 49 -2.84 4.77 2.43
N GLN A 50 -1.89 4.70 1.51
CA GLN A 50 -2.05 5.24 0.15
C GLN A 50 -2.14 4.14 -0.91
N LEU A 51 -1.70 2.94 -0.56
CA LEU A 51 -1.64 1.76 -1.43
C LEU A 51 -2.35 0.60 -0.73
N LEU A 52 -3.20 -0.11 -1.46
CA LEU A 52 -3.82 -1.36 -1.04
C LEU A 52 -3.43 -2.45 -2.05
N ALA A 53 -2.71 -3.48 -1.59
CA ALA A 53 -2.28 -4.58 -2.46
C ALA A 53 -3.46 -5.50 -2.74
N VAL A 54 -3.70 -5.86 -4.00
CA VAL A 54 -4.73 -6.84 -4.37
C VAL A 54 -4.06 -8.20 -4.53
N VAL A 55 -4.52 -9.18 -3.76
CA VAL A 55 -3.87 -10.49 -3.62
C VAL A 55 -4.88 -11.60 -3.88
N GLU A 56 -4.56 -12.50 -4.80
CA GLU A 56 -5.33 -13.72 -5.05
C GLU A 56 -4.49 -14.95 -4.70
N ASN A 57 -5.00 -15.81 -3.80
CA ASN A 57 -4.31 -17.04 -3.38
C ASN A 57 -2.86 -16.82 -2.91
N GLY A 58 -2.58 -15.69 -2.25
CA GLY A 58 -1.24 -15.32 -1.78
C GLY A 58 -0.33 -14.72 -2.87
N VAL A 59 -0.84 -14.53 -4.09
CA VAL A 59 -0.12 -13.91 -5.19
C VAL A 59 -0.62 -12.47 -5.39
N PRO A 60 0.26 -11.45 -5.33
CA PRO A 60 -0.11 -10.09 -5.70
C PRO A 60 -0.48 -10.02 -7.18
N VAL A 61 -1.71 -9.61 -7.48
CA VAL A 61 -2.23 -9.48 -8.85
C VAL A 61 -2.44 -8.02 -9.26
N GLY A 62 -2.40 -7.10 -8.31
CA GLY A 62 -2.57 -5.68 -8.58
C GLY A 62 -2.35 -4.80 -7.35
N VAL A 63 -2.53 -3.51 -7.54
CA VAL A 63 -2.45 -2.51 -6.48
C VAL A 63 -3.43 -1.39 -6.76
N LEU A 64 -4.10 -0.88 -5.72
CA LEU A 64 -4.92 0.32 -5.78
C LEU A 64 -4.15 1.46 -5.13
N HIS A 65 -3.95 2.56 -5.85
CA HIS A 65 -3.46 3.81 -5.30
C HIS A 65 -4.65 4.74 -4.99
N ILE A 66 -4.61 5.44 -3.85
CA ILE A 66 -5.68 6.37 -3.45
C ILE A 66 -6.00 7.41 -4.54
N HIS A 67 -4.97 7.96 -5.19
CA HIS A 67 -5.11 8.89 -6.30
C HIS A 67 -5.87 8.32 -7.50
N ASP A 68 -5.78 7.01 -7.78
CA ASP A 68 -6.55 6.42 -8.87
C ASP A 68 -8.05 6.47 -8.55
N LEU A 69 -8.41 6.16 -7.30
CA LEU A 69 -9.79 6.23 -6.82
C LEU A 69 -10.31 7.68 -6.78
N ALA A 70 -9.51 8.61 -6.27
CA ALA A 70 -9.88 10.03 -6.23
C ALA A 70 -10.05 10.64 -7.64
N ASN A 71 -9.21 10.24 -8.60
CA ASN A 71 -9.32 10.70 -9.99
C ASN A 71 -10.59 10.18 -10.69
N LEU A 72 -11.18 9.09 -10.20
CA LEU A 72 -12.48 8.59 -10.65
C LEU A 72 -13.66 9.37 -10.02
N GLY A 73 -13.38 10.30 -9.10
CA GLY A 73 -14.39 11.11 -8.40
C GLY A 73 -15.04 10.40 -7.22
N LEU A 74 -14.36 9.39 -6.65
CA LEU A 74 -14.78 8.70 -5.42
C LEU A 74 -14.36 9.46 -4.16
#